data_AF-A0A9D4GS45-F1
#
_entry.id   AF-A0A9D4GS45-F1
#
_cell.length_a   1.000
_cell.length_b   1.000
_cell.length_c   1.000
_cell.angle_alpha   90.00
_cell.angle_beta   90.00
_cell.angle_gamma   90.00
#
_symmetry.space_group_name_H-M   'P 1'
#
loop_
_entity.id
_entity.type
_entity.pdbx_description
1 polymer ?
#
loop_
_entity_poly.entity_id
_entity_poly.type
_entity_poly.pdbx_seq_one_letter_code
_entity_poly.pdbx_strand_id
1 'polypeptide(L)' 'MRSLPVPVALAVCTYLRYVASGGLQLTVGDSTGLSQATDSHICAQVSDILAAKVPEFVKFPAFEDAALAKHELGAIAGT' A
#
# COMPACT_ATOMS: atom_id res chain seq x y z
N MET A 1 -5.40 11.03 26.32
CA MET A 1 -5.64 9.58 26.49
C MET A 1 -4.73 8.84 25.53
N ARG A 2 -3.84 7.97 26.00
CA ARG A 2 -3.12 7.04 25.11
C ARG A 2 -4.07 5.89 24.81
N SER A 3 -4.63 5.83 23.61
CA SER A 3 -5.37 4.66 23.15
C SER A 3 -4.44 3.46 23.11
N LEU A 4 -4.98 2.28 23.38
CA LEU A 4 -4.27 1.02 23.22
C LEU A 4 -3.72 0.94 21.77
N PRO A 5 -2.48 0.48 21.53
CA PRO A 5 -1.96 0.33 20.18
C PRO A 5 -2.89 -0.54 19.34
N VAL A 6 -3.15 -0.11 18.10
CA VAL A 6 -3.99 -0.84 17.16
C VAL A 6 -3.40 -2.23 16.90
N PRO A 7 -4.18 -3.32 17.00
CA PRO A 7 -3.69 -4.65 16.68
C PRO A 7 -3.13 -4.71 15.25
N VAL A 8 -1.98 -5.37 15.05
CA VAL A 8 -1.30 -5.43 13.75
C VAL A 8 -2.21 -5.97 12.65
N ALA A 9 -2.98 -7.02 12.94
CA ALA A 9 -3.94 -7.59 11.99
C ALA A 9 -4.99 -6.56 11.54
N LEU A 10 -5.46 -5.70 12.45
CA LEU A 10 -6.40 -4.64 12.13
C LEU A 10 -5.75 -3.60 11.22
N ALA A 11 -4.52 -3.18 11.54
CA ALA A 11 -3.78 -2.22 10.72
C ALA A 11 -3.56 -2.72 9.28
N VAL A 12 -3.24 -4.01 9.11
CA VAL A 12 -3.10 -4.65 7.79
C VAL A 12 -4.44 -4.67 7.06
N CYS A 13 -5.53 -5.09 7.71
CA CYS A 13 -6.86 -5.12 7.10
C CYS A 13 -7.33 -3.71 6.66
N THR A 14 -7.11 -2.69 7.49
CA THR A 14 -7.42 -1.29 7.17
C THR A 14 -6.62 -0.82 5.94
N TYR A 15 -5.33 -1.12 5.88
CA TYR A 15 -4.51 -0.76 4.71
C TYR A 15 -4.96 -1.47 3.43
N LEU A 16 -5.22 -2.78 3.50
CA LEU A 16 -5.73 -3.54 2.35
C LEU A 16 -7.07 -3.00 1.86
N ARG A 17 -7.94 -2.60 2.78
CA ARG A 17 -9.23 -1.96 2.45
C ARG A 17 -9.03 -0.62 1.75
N TYR A 18 -8.07 0.19 2.21
CA TYR A 18 -7.71 1.44 1.55
C TYR A 18 -7.23 1.21 0.11
N VAL A 19 -6.32 0.27 -0.09
CA VAL A 19 -5.80 -0.06 -1.44
C VAL A 19 -6.90 -0.60 -2.35
N ALA A 20 -7.80 -1.45 -1.83
CA ALA A 20 -8.89 -2.03 -2.62
C ALA A 20 -9.99 -1.02 -2.97
N SER A 21 -10.27 -0.05 -2.10
CA SER A 21 -11.34 0.94 -2.29
C SER A 21 -10.86 2.23 -2.96
N GLY A 22 -9.55 2.52 -2.93
CA GLY A 22 -8.96 3.76 -3.41
C GLY A 22 -9.31 5.00 -2.57
N GLY A 23 -9.91 4.82 -1.38
CA GLY A 23 -10.46 5.94 -0.59
C GLY A 23 -10.42 5.74 0.92
N LEU A 24 -9.81 6.71 1.62
CA LEU A 24 -9.82 6.78 3.08
C LEU A 24 -11.24 6.94 3.64
N GLN A 25 -12.10 7.73 2.98
CA GLN A 25 -13.47 7.95 3.44
C GLN A 25 -14.30 6.67 3.50
N LEU A 26 -14.12 5.78 2.51
CA LEU A 26 -14.79 4.47 2.46
C LEU A 26 -14.23 3.53 3.52
N THR A 27 -12.90 3.52 3.68
CA THR A 27 -12.22 2.72 4.70
C THR A 27 -12.65 3.10 6.12
N VAL A 28 -12.80 4.40 6.39
CA VAL A 28 -13.29 4.91 7.69
C VAL A 28 -14.75 4.54 7.92
N GLY A 29 -15.57 4.56 6.87
CA GLY A 29 -16.96 4.11 6.94
C GLY A 29 -17.10 2.62 7.24
N ASP A 30 -16.18 1.81 6.73
CA ASP A 30 -16.14 0.35 6.94
C ASP A 30 -15.49 -0.05 8.27
N SER A 31 -14.52 0.72 8.74
CA SER A 31 -13.74 0.45 9.95
C SER A 31 -14.52 0.92 11.18
N THR A 32 -15.59 0.21 11.53
CA THR A 32 -16.43 0.54 12.70
C THR A 32 -15.57 0.56 13.98
N GLY A 33 -15.34 1.75 14.54
CA GLY A 33 -14.61 1.94 15.80
C GLY A 33 -13.21 2.55 15.66
N LEU A 34 -12.71 2.76 14.44
CA LEU A 34 -11.49 3.54 14.20
C LEU A 34 -11.83 4.98 13.84
N SER A 35 -10.98 5.92 14.29
CA SER A 35 -11.09 7.31 13.86
C SER A 35 -10.40 7.50 12.51
N GLN A 36 -10.84 8.47 11.72
CA GLN A 36 -10.17 8.86 10.48
C GLN A 36 -8.67 9.13 10.69
N ALA A 37 -8.30 9.77 11.81
CA ALA A 37 -6.91 10.03 12.14
C ALA A 37 -6.12 8.73 12.34
N THR A 38 -6.73 7.72 12.96
CA THR A 38 -6.13 6.41 13.16
C THR A 38 -5.94 5.68 11.83
N ASP A 39 -6.95 5.68 10.96
CA ASP A 39 -6.85 5.05 9.64
C ASP A 39 -5.80 5.71 8.76
N SER A 40 -5.74 7.05 8.76
CA SER A 40 -4.71 7.80 8.06
C SER A 40 -3.31 7.46 8.58
N HIS A 41 -3.14 7.36 9.90
CA HIS A 41 -1.86 7.00 10.51
C HIS A 41 -1.44 5.57 10.15
N ILE A 42 -2.38 4.62 10.19
CA ILE A 42 -2.15 3.24 9.74
C ILE A 42 -1.71 3.22 8.28
N CYS A 43 -2.42 3.93 7.40
CA CYS A 43 -2.12 3.94 5.98
C CYS A 43 -0.73 4.52 5.69
N ALA A 44 -0.37 5.62 6.35
CA ALA A 44 0.96 6.21 6.25
C ALA A 44 2.04 5.23 6.74
N GLN A 45 1.87 4.68 7.95
CA GLN A 45 2.82 3.77 8.55
C GLN A 45 3.04 2.50 7.71
N VAL A 46 1.97 1.86 7.23
CA VAL A 46 2.08 0.65 6.41
C VAL A 46 2.69 0.98 5.04
N SER A 47 2.37 2.14 4.46
CA SER A 47 2.98 2.61 3.21
C SER A 47 4.49 2.80 3.37
N ASP A 48 4.95 3.41 4.46
CA ASP A 48 6.38 3.61 4.73
C ASP A 48 7.12 2.28 4.87
N ILE A 49 6.53 1.31 5.58
CA ILE A 49 7.10 -0.03 5.74
C ILE A 49 7.21 -0.74 4.38
N LEU A 50 6.17 -0.67 3.56
CA LEU A 50 6.17 -1.27 2.22
C LEU A 50 7.17 -0.57 1.30
N ALA A 51 7.23 0.76 1.32
CA ALA A 51 8.20 1.54 0.57
C ALA A 51 9.64 1.17 0.93
N ALA A 52 9.94 0.96 2.21
CA ALA A 52 11.25 0.50 2.66
C ALA A 52 11.60 -0.92 2.16
N LYS A 53 10.59 -1.72 1.82
CA LYS A 53 10.74 -3.07 1.24
C LYS A 53 10.75 -3.09 -0.29
N VAL A 54 10.34 -2.00 -0.96
CA VAL A 54 10.39 -1.90 -2.43
C VAL A 54 11.76 -2.30 -3.00
N PRO A 55 12.92 -1.84 -2.48
CA PRO A 55 14.21 -2.23 -3.05
C PRO A 55 14.52 -3.74 -2.97
N GLU A 56 13.89 -4.46 -2.03
CA GLU A 56 14.09 -5.90 -1.83
C GLU A 56 13.28 -6.72 -2.84
N PHE A 57 12.08 -6.27 -3.18
CA PHE A 57 11.12 -7.03 -4.01
C PHE A 57 10.92 -6.46 -5.41
N VAL A 58 11.15 -5.18 -5.60
CA VAL A 58 11.02 -4.48 -6.89
C VAL A 58 12.41 -4.15 -7.39
N LYS A 59 12.89 -4.97 -8.33
CA LYS A 59 14.09 -4.66 -9.11
C LYS A 59 13.69 -3.71 -10.23
N PHE A 60 14.08 -2.45 -10.12
CA PHE A 60 14.03 -1.56 -11.27
C PHE A 60 15.11 -2.00 -12.27
N PRO A 61 14.78 -2.13 -13.57
CA PRO A 61 15.77 -2.50 -14.56
C PRO A 61 16.89 -1.47 -14.56
N ALA A 62 18.14 -1.93 -14.67
CA ALA A 62 19.26 -1.03 -14.96
C ALA A 62 19.00 -0.32 -16.29
N PHE A 63 19.64 0.83 -16.53
CA PHE A 63 19.39 1.64 -17.73
C PHE A 63 19.54 0.82 -19.03
N GLU A 64 20.41 -0.17 -19.03
CA GLU A 64 20.67 -1.09 -20.14
C GLU A 64 19.54 -2.13 -20.34
N ASP A 65 18.90 -2.57 -19.25
CA ASP A 65 17.81 -3.56 -19.26
C ASP A 65 16.42 -2.93 -19.45
N ALA A 66 16.31 -1.61 -19.30
CA ALA A 66 15.03 -0.90 -19.32
C ALA A 66 14.30 -1.01 -20.67
N ALA A 67 15.04 -1.04 -21.78
CA ALA A 67 14.46 -1.21 -23.12
C ALA A 67 13.87 -2.62 -23.31
N LEU A 68 14.57 -3.65 -22.81
CA LEU A 68 14.11 -5.04 -22.87
C LEU A 68 12.88 -5.24 -21.97
N ALA A 69 12.94 -4.77 -20.72
CA ALA A 69 11.81 -4.84 -19.81
C ALA A 69 10.56 -4.11 -20.34
N LYS A 70 10.74 -2.96 -21.00
CA LYS A 70 9.64 -2.21 -21.63
C LYS A 70 9.03 -2.97 -22.81
N HIS A 71 9.86 -3.63 -23.62
CA HIS A 71 9.39 -4.48 -24.73
C HIS A 71 8.59 -5.69 -24.20
N GLU A 72 9.09 -6.38 -23.19
CA GLU A 72 8.39 -7.51 -22.55
C GLU A 72 7.06 -7.08 -21.92
N LEU A 73 7.03 -5.93 -21.25
CA LEU A 73 5.79 -5.40 -20.68
C LEU A 73 4.75 -5.07 -21.76
N GLY A 74 5.17 -4.50 -22.89
CA GLY A 74 4.29 -4.21 -24.03
C GLY A 74 3.68 -5.48 -24.62
N ALA A 75 4.48 -6.54 -24.74
CA ALA A 75 4.01 -7.84 -25.21
C ALA A 75 2.97 -8.48 -24.29
N ILE A 76 3.09 -8.28 -22.97
CA ILE A 76 2.10 -8.76 -21.98
C ILE A 76 0.85 -7.87 -21.98
N ALA A 77 1.00 -6.56 -22.14
CA ALA A 77 -0.10 -5.59 -22.15
C ALA A 77 -0.92 -5.60 -23.46
N GLY A 78 -0.44 -6.31 -24.49
CA GLY A 78 -1.16 -6.45 -25.77
C GLY A 78 -1.14 -5.21 -26.65
N THR A 79 -0.13 -4.34 -26.49
CA THR A 79 0.08 -3.13 -27.32
C THR A 79 1.18 -3.32 -28.34
#